data_AF-A0A961MSK2-F1
#
_entry.id   AF-A0A961MSK2-F1
#
_cell.length_a   1.000
_cell.length_b   1.000
_cell.length_c   1.000
_cell.angle_alpha   90.00
_cell.angle_beta   90.00
_cell.angle_gamma   90.00
#
_symmetry.space_group_name_H-M   'P 1'
#
loop_
_entity.id
_entity.type
_entity.pdbx_description
1 polymer ?
#
loop_
_entity_poly.entity_id
_entity_poly.type
_entity_poly.pdbx_seq_one_letter_code
_entity_poly.pdbx_strand_id
1 'polypeptide(L)'
;MRVLAGLLALSVAAPALAQMPEDACYAMRLTPHDLAQQPERGVQALYVHFVALRDFEESSKGPWRHLRISAVMADQGQGARDGAVGATLTQVAECRTGDMLCWAYDNTSFLTVQVRSAQVLELRTDDFVVADFGESMMASNLAETIGQESVYTLFRLNDGPCPVE
;
A
#
# COMPACT_ATOMS: atom_id res chain seq x y z
N MET A 1 -57.02 21.12 -17.84
CA MET A 1 -56.04 20.12 -17.38
C MET A 1 -54.67 20.53 -17.89
N ARG A 2 -53.78 21.03 -17.02
CA ARG A 2 -52.40 21.40 -17.39
C ARG A 2 -51.47 20.31 -16.87
N VAL A 3 -50.89 19.55 -17.80
CA VAL A 3 -49.79 18.62 -17.54
C VAL A 3 -48.51 19.46 -17.47
N LEU A 4 -47.91 19.61 -16.29
CA LEU A 4 -46.56 20.17 -16.17
C LEU A 4 -45.58 19.00 -16.02
N ALA A 5 -44.71 18.89 -17.03
CA ALA A 5 -43.65 17.92 -17.13
C ALA A 5 -42.64 18.08 -15.97
N GLY A 6 -42.40 17.00 -15.25
CA GLY A 6 -41.29 16.92 -14.29
C GLY A 6 -39.99 16.69 -15.04
N LEU A 7 -39.11 17.69 -15.05
CA LEU A 7 -37.71 17.50 -15.41
C LEU A 7 -37.02 16.67 -14.31
N LEU A 8 -36.75 15.40 -14.60
CA LEU A 8 -35.78 14.60 -13.86
C LEU A 8 -34.38 15.14 -14.17
N ALA A 9 -33.83 15.94 -13.26
CA ALA A 9 -32.41 16.27 -13.27
C ALA A 9 -31.62 15.02 -12.88
N LEU A 10 -31.05 14.33 -13.88
CA LEU A 10 -30.02 13.31 -13.66
C LEU A 10 -28.74 14.03 -13.22
N SER A 11 -28.55 14.13 -11.92
CA SER A 11 -27.25 14.48 -11.34
C SER A 11 -26.25 13.39 -11.68
N VAL A 12 -25.45 13.63 -12.71
CA VAL A 12 -24.29 12.80 -13.06
C VAL A 12 -23.29 12.96 -11.90
N ALA A 13 -23.23 11.98 -11.01
CA ALA A 13 -22.21 11.94 -9.98
C ALA A 13 -20.86 11.83 -10.68
N ALA A 14 -20.11 12.94 -10.75
CA ALA A 14 -18.74 12.91 -11.24
C ALA A 14 -17.96 11.95 -10.34
N PRO A 15 -17.17 11.02 -10.90
CA PRO A 15 -16.31 10.17 -10.11
C PRO A 15 -15.38 11.09 -9.32
N ALA A 16 -15.45 11.04 -8.00
CA ALA A 16 -14.45 11.67 -7.17
C ALA A 16 -13.11 11.06 -7.58
N LEU A 17 -12.21 11.88 -8.12
CA LEU A 17 -10.84 11.45 -8.38
C LEU A 17 -10.30 10.91 -7.08
N ALA A 18 -9.86 9.65 -7.09
CA ALA A 18 -9.38 9.00 -5.90
C ALA A 18 -8.08 9.70 -5.47
N GLN A 19 -8.18 10.55 -4.45
CA GLN A 19 -7.05 11.28 -3.90
C GLN A 19 -6.19 10.33 -3.07
N MET A 20 -4.87 10.52 -3.13
CA MET A 20 -3.95 9.79 -2.25
C MET A 20 -4.31 10.06 -0.79
N PRO A 21 -4.36 9.05 0.08
CA PRO A 21 -4.63 9.26 1.50
C PRO A 21 -3.57 10.16 2.15
N GLU A 22 -4.00 10.90 3.17
CA GLU A 22 -3.14 11.69 4.02
C GLU A 22 -3.28 11.16 5.44
N ASP A 23 -2.15 11.00 6.14
CA ASP A 23 -2.08 10.58 7.54
C ASP A 23 -3.01 9.39 7.85
N ALA A 24 -2.82 8.28 7.14
CA ALA A 24 -3.71 7.13 7.24
C ALA A 24 -2.94 5.81 7.18
N CYS A 25 -3.35 4.87 8.03
CA CYS A 25 -2.86 3.51 8.04
C CYS A 25 -3.83 2.57 7.33
N TYR A 26 -3.29 1.74 6.44
CA TYR A 26 -3.97 0.64 5.78
C TYR A 26 -3.25 -0.67 6.10
N ALA A 27 -4.00 -1.75 6.26
CA ALA A 27 -3.45 -3.05 6.59
C ALA A 27 -4.10 -4.19 5.81
N MET A 28 -3.30 -5.20 5.50
CA MET A 28 -3.72 -6.55 5.13
C MET A 28 -3.15 -7.50 6.19
N ARG A 29 -3.96 -8.43 6.67
CA ARG A 29 -3.55 -9.45 7.66
C ARG A 29 -4.18 -10.77 7.29
N LEU A 30 -3.35 -11.80 7.10
CA LEU A 30 -3.79 -13.15 6.82
C LEU A 30 -3.77 -13.98 8.10
N THR A 31 -4.83 -14.75 8.28
CA THR A 31 -4.87 -15.79 9.30
C THR A 31 -4.06 -17.01 8.85
N PRO A 32 -3.71 -17.94 9.76
CA PRO A 32 -3.13 -19.22 9.36
C PRO A 32 -4.01 -19.99 8.36
N HIS A 33 -5.33 -19.83 8.42
CA HIS A 33 -6.25 -20.43 7.46
C HIS A 33 -6.09 -19.80 6.06
N ASP A 34 -6.02 -18.47 5.97
CA ASP A 34 -5.85 -17.77 4.69
C ASP A 34 -4.51 -18.08 4.04
N LEU A 35 -3.43 -18.19 4.84
CA LEU A 35 -2.11 -18.60 4.38
C LEU A 35 -2.09 -20.05 3.87
N ALA A 36 -2.78 -20.96 4.55
CA ALA A 36 -2.89 -22.35 4.10
C ALA A 36 -3.61 -22.50 2.74
N GLN A 37 -4.45 -21.52 2.35
CA GLN A 37 -5.09 -21.47 1.03
C GLN A 37 -4.23 -20.82 -0.06
N GLN A 38 -3.12 -20.17 0.30
CA GLN A 38 -2.24 -19.42 -0.60
C GLN A 38 -0.77 -19.77 -0.28
N PRO A 39 -0.32 -21.02 -0.52
CA PRO A 39 0.99 -21.50 -0.10
C PRO A 39 2.18 -20.70 -0.67
N GLU A 40 1.97 -19.99 -1.78
CA GLU A 40 2.93 -19.07 -2.41
C GLU A 40 3.07 -17.72 -1.67
N ARG A 41 2.09 -17.35 -0.85
CA ARG A 41 2.03 -16.08 -0.14
C ARG A 41 3.04 -16.03 1.00
N GLY A 42 4.11 -15.26 0.85
CA GLY A 42 5.15 -15.09 1.87
C GLY A 42 4.98 -13.87 2.77
N VAL A 43 3.93 -13.05 2.59
CA VAL A 43 3.59 -11.94 3.50
C VAL A 43 2.37 -12.33 4.34
N GLN A 44 2.54 -12.40 5.67
CA GLN A 44 1.46 -12.64 6.63
C GLN A 44 0.66 -11.37 6.91
N ALA A 45 1.34 -10.23 7.02
CA ALA A 45 0.69 -8.94 7.21
C ALA A 45 1.47 -7.84 6.50
N LEU A 46 0.75 -6.88 5.95
CA LEU A 46 1.31 -5.70 5.30
C LEU A 46 0.64 -4.46 5.87
N TYR A 47 1.45 -3.52 6.35
CA TYR A 47 1.00 -2.23 6.88
C TYR A 47 1.55 -1.13 6.00
N VAL A 48 0.69 -0.17 5.63
CA VAL A 48 1.07 1.01 4.87
C VAL A 48 0.54 2.25 5.54
N HIS A 49 1.47 3.12 5.95
CA HIS A 49 1.17 4.41 6.55
C HIS A 49 1.53 5.52 5.56
N PHE A 50 0.53 6.29 5.13
CA PHE A 50 0.74 7.54 4.40
C PHE A 50 1.07 8.64 5.40
N VAL A 51 2.31 9.13 5.40
CA VAL A 51 2.81 10.08 6.40
C VAL A 51 2.32 11.48 6.09
N ALA A 52 1.78 12.18 7.10
CA ALA A 52 1.46 13.60 6.99
C ALA A 52 2.70 14.42 6.58
N LEU A 53 2.57 15.24 5.54
CA LEU A 53 3.57 16.26 5.24
C LEU A 53 3.51 17.34 6.33
N ARG A 54 4.66 17.77 6.84
CA ARG A 54 4.72 18.90 7.77
C ARG A 54 4.64 20.22 7.01
N ASP A 55 4.21 21.30 7.68
CA ASP A 55 3.97 22.63 7.08
C ASP A 55 5.14 23.18 6.23
N PHE A 56 6.40 22.86 6.58
CA PHE A 56 7.56 23.26 5.78
C PHE A 56 7.67 22.48 4.46
N GLU A 57 7.31 21.19 4.47
CA GLU A 57 7.28 20.29 3.30
C GLU A 57 6.08 20.62 2.39
N GLU A 58 4.97 21.10 2.99
CA GLU A 58 3.85 21.68 2.26
C GLU A 58 4.23 22.93 1.45
N SER A 59 5.29 23.67 1.80
CA SER A 59 5.69 24.86 1.04
C SER A 59 6.51 24.53 -0.22
N SER A 60 7.12 23.35 -0.27
CA SER A 60 7.90 22.84 -1.40
C SER A 60 7.07 22.12 -2.49
N LYS A 61 5.75 21.94 -2.26
CA LYS A 61 4.67 21.41 -3.15
C LYS A 61 5.08 20.71 -4.44
N GLY A 62 5.95 19.73 -4.37
CA GLY A 62 5.90 18.68 -5.37
C GLY A 62 4.64 17.84 -5.14
N PRO A 63 4.11 17.15 -6.16
CA PRO A 63 2.96 16.25 -6.04
C PRO A 63 3.32 14.97 -5.28
N TRP A 64 4.02 15.06 -4.14
CA TRP A 64 4.62 13.91 -3.47
C TRP A 64 3.94 13.59 -2.14
N ARG A 65 3.92 12.31 -1.77
CA ARG A 65 3.50 11.80 -0.46
C ARG A 65 4.50 10.77 0.01
N HIS A 66 4.83 10.75 1.30
CA HIS A 66 5.68 9.71 1.85
C HIS A 66 4.83 8.56 2.36
N LEU A 67 5.31 7.35 2.16
CA LEU A 67 4.69 6.15 2.69
C LEU A 67 5.74 5.34 3.47
N ARG A 68 5.30 4.71 4.55
CA ARG A 68 6.06 3.68 5.26
C ARG A 68 5.37 2.35 5.05
N ILE A 69 6.12 1.34 4.63
CA ILE A 69 5.67 -0.04 4.51
C ILE A 69 6.36 -0.87 5.57
N SER A 70 5.58 -1.71 6.25
CA SER A 70 6.08 -2.74 7.14
C SER A 70 5.41 -4.07 6.78
N ALA A 71 6.21 -5.06 6.42
CA ALA A 71 5.78 -6.39 6.01
C ALA A 71 6.20 -7.42 7.06
N VAL A 72 5.23 -8.15 7.61
CA VAL A 72 5.48 -9.31 8.47
C VAL A 72 5.50 -10.54 7.59
N MET A 73 6.65 -11.20 7.54
CA MET A 73 6.90 -12.32 6.64
C MET A 73 6.34 -13.63 7.21
N ALA A 74 5.67 -14.41 6.37
CA ALA A 74 5.15 -15.73 6.69
C ALA A 74 6.26 -16.80 6.66
N ASP A 75 5.98 -17.97 7.23
CA ASP A 75 6.82 -19.16 7.21
C ASP A 75 6.67 -20.01 5.93
N GLN A 76 6.23 -19.39 4.84
CA GLN A 76 6.01 -20.00 3.54
C GLN A 76 6.33 -19.00 2.41
N GLY A 77 6.15 -19.40 1.15
CA GLY A 77 6.39 -18.53 0.00
C GLY A 77 7.78 -17.89 -0.02
N GLN A 78 7.85 -16.61 -0.38
CA GLN A 78 9.08 -15.83 -0.34
C GLN A 78 9.66 -15.64 1.06
N GLY A 79 8.83 -15.58 2.11
CA GLY A 79 9.31 -15.41 3.49
C GLY A 79 10.23 -16.54 3.91
N ALA A 80 9.90 -17.78 3.56
CA ALA A 80 10.76 -18.94 3.79
C ALA A 80 11.97 -18.97 2.84
N ARG A 81 11.77 -18.72 1.55
CA ARG A 81 12.82 -18.74 0.53
C ARG A 81 13.93 -17.72 0.79
N ASP A 82 13.55 -16.53 1.23
CA ASP A 82 14.45 -15.39 1.43
C ASP A 82 15.01 -15.37 2.87
N GLY A 83 14.68 -16.39 3.69
CA GLY A 83 15.18 -16.53 5.07
C GLY A 83 14.56 -15.55 6.07
N ALA A 84 13.45 -14.91 5.71
CA ALA A 84 12.83 -13.83 6.46
C ALA A 84 11.66 -14.26 7.37
N VAL A 85 11.50 -15.56 7.64
CA VAL A 85 10.38 -16.10 8.41
C VAL A 85 10.16 -15.36 9.74
N GLY A 86 8.95 -14.81 9.91
CA GLY A 86 8.53 -14.10 11.14
C GLY A 86 9.15 -12.71 11.32
N ALA A 87 10.03 -12.29 10.41
CA ALA A 87 10.64 -10.97 10.46
C ALA A 87 9.64 -9.88 10.08
N THR A 88 9.85 -8.68 10.62
CA THR A 88 9.23 -7.45 10.13
C THR A 88 10.26 -6.71 9.29
N LEU A 89 9.99 -6.58 8.00
CA LEU A 89 10.83 -5.86 7.05
C LEU A 89 10.17 -4.54 6.69
N THR A 90 10.95 -3.48 6.54
CA THR A 90 10.44 -2.12 6.37
C THR A 90 10.99 -1.47 5.11
N GLN A 91 10.28 -0.47 4.59
CA GLN A 91 10.75 0.40 3.53
C GLN A 91 10.02 1.74 3.59
N VAL A 92 10.71 2.81 3.21
CA VAL A 92 10.10 4.10 2.98
C VAL A 92 10.07 4.36 1.48
N ALA A 93 8.95 4.89 0.99
CA ALA A 93 8.84 5.31 -0.40
C ALA A 93 8.22 6.71 -0.52
N GLU A 94 8.55 7.36 -1.63
CA GLU A 94 7.89 8.58 -2.07
C GLU A 94 6.90 8.22 -3.16
N CYS A 95 5.67 8.72 -3.10
CA CYS A 95 4.65 8.54 -4.11
C CYS A 95 4.36 9.84 -4.83
N ARG A 96 4.11 9.78 -6.13
CA ARG A 96 3.59 10.91 -6.88
C ARG A 96 2.08 10.79 -6.98
N THR A 97 1.38 11.82 -6.56
CA THR A 97 -0.09 11.83 -6.44
C THR A 97 -0.82 11.85 -7.79
N GLY A 98 -0.13 12.16 -8.89
CA GLY A 98 -0.74 12.23 -10.23
C GLY A 98 -0.89 10.88 -10.93
N ASP A 99 0.12 10.02 -10.81
CA ASP A 99 0.19 8.69 -11.43
C ASP A 99 0.12 7.56 -10.40
N MET A 100 0.13 7.89 -9.10
CA MET A 100 0.07 6.97 -7.97
C MET A 100 1.20 5.93 -7.98
N LEU A 101 2.32 6.28 -8.62
CA LEU A 101 3.55 5.50 -8.62
C LEU A 101 4.38 5.91 -7.41
N CYS A 102 4.99 4.94 -6.74
CA CYS A 102 5.85 5.16 -5.60
C CYS A 102 7.20 4.46 -5.77
N TRP A 103 8.26 5.13 -5.35
CA TRP A 103 9.66 4.70 -5.45
C TRP A 103 10.21 4.51 -4.05
N ALA A 104 10.86 3.38 -3.82
CA ALA A 104 11.73 3.25 -2.66
C ALA A 104 12.85 4.32 -2.73
N TYR A 105 13.33 4.78 -1.57
CA TYR A 105 14.39 5.79 -1.51
C TYR A 105 15.71 5.35 -2.17
N ASP A 106 15.91 4.06 -2.38
CA ASP A 106 17.03 3.52 -3.15
C ASP A 106 16.91 3.75 -4.67
N ASN A 107 15.76 4.24 -5.15
CA ASN A 107 15.40 4.47 -6.57
C ASN A 107 15.48 3.22 -7.46
N THR A 108 15.50 2.02 -6.88
CA THR A 108 15.62 0.77 -7.64
C THR A 108 14.34 -0.05 -7.69
N SER A 109 13.39 0.23 -6.81
CA SER A 109 12.18 -0.59 -6.67
C SER A 109 10.90 0.26 -6.59
N PHE A 110 9.80 -0.26 -7.14
CA PHE A 110 8.60 0.50 -7.47
C PHE A 110 7.32 -0.22 -7.02
N LEU A 111 6.32 0.55 -6.63
CA LEU A 111 4.95 0.05 -6.46
C LEU A 111 3.95 1.06 -6.98
N THR A 112 2.78 0.58 -7.39
CA THR A 112 1.64 1.42 -7.75
C THR A 112 0.57 1.32 -6.67
N VAL A 113 0.01 2.47 -6.32
CA VAL A 113 -1.11 2.59 -5.39
C VAL A 113 -2.40 2.80 -6.18
N GLN A 114 -3.43 2.02 -5.89
CA GLN A 114 -4.76 2.25 -6.42
C GLN A 114 -5.76 2.43 -5.28
N VAL A 115 -6.21 3.66 -5.08
CA VAL A 115 -7.25 3.98 -4.11
C VAL A 115 -8.61 3.57 -4.71
N ARG A 116 -9.20 2.50 -4.18
CA ARG A 116 -10.53 2.00 -4.61
C ARG A 116 -11.65 2.76 -3.90
N SER A 117 -11.42 3.11 -2.64
CA SER A 117 -12.31 3.95 -1.82
C SER A 117 -11.52 4.54 -0.66
N ALA A 118 -12.14 5.38 0.17
CA ALA A 118 -11.52 5.85 1.41
C ALA A 118 -11.13 4.70 2.37
N GLN A 119 -11.73 3.51 2.23
CA GLN A 119 -11.51 2.37 3.12
C GLN A 119 -10.66 1.26 2.49
N VAL A 120 -10.39 1.31 1.19
CA VAL A 120 -9.75 0.21 0.45
C VAL A 120 -8.69 0.74 -0.49
N LEU A 121 -7.50 0.17 -0.36
CA LEU A 121 -6.32 0.43 -1.16
C LEU A 121 -5.89 -0.87 -1.84
N GLU A 122 -5.40 -0.79 -3.07
CA GLU A 122 -4.61 -1.86 -3.68
C GLU A 122 -3.18 -1.38 -3.88
N LEU A 123 -2.21 -2.21 -3.49
CA LEU A 123 -0.81 -2.05 -3.84
C LEU A 123 -0.45 -3.09 -4.87
N ARG A 124 0.29 -2.66 -5.88
CA ARG A 124 0.75 -3.52 -6.97
C ARG A 124 2.24 -3.34 -7.15
N THR A 125 2.95 -4.45 -7.27
CA THR A 125 4.38 -4.41 -7.52
C THR A 125 4.85 -5.71 -8.17
N ASP A 126 5.79 -5.60 -9.09
CA ASP A 126 6.59 -6.70 -9.63
C ASP A 126 8.05 -6.65 -9.15
N ASP A 127 8.42 -5.58 -8.42
CA ASP A 127 9.74 -5.37 -7.84
C ASP A 127 9.71 -4.26 -6.77
N PHE A 128 9.45 -4.60 -5.50
CA PHE A 128 9.54 -3.68 -4.36
C PHE A 128 10.20 -4.34 -3.17
N VAL A 129 11.41 -3.89 -2.83
CA VAL A 129 12.23 -4.52 -1.78
C VAL A 129 11.94 -3.90 -0.42
N VAL A 130 11.65 -4.76 0.55
CA VAL A 130 11.56 -4.42 1.98
C VAL A 130 12.73 -5.07 2.71
N ALA A 131 13.28 -4.39 3.71
CA ALA A 131 14.45 -4.87 4.43
C ALA A 131 14.43 -4.53 5.91
N ASP A 132 15.18 -5.31 6.69
CA ASP A 132 15.63 -4.92 8.01
C ASP A 132 16.94 -4.13 7.84
N PHE A 133 16.81 -2.79 7.83
CA PHE A 133 17.95 -1.87 7.76
C PHE A 133 18.74 -1.79 9.09
N GLY A 134 18.41 -2.62 10.08
CA GLY A 134 19.14 -2.80 11.33
C GLY A 134 20.22 -3.88 11.25
N GLU A 135 20.10 -4.89 12.10
CA GLU A 135 21.20 -5.82 12.42
C GLU A 135 21.30 -7.01 11.44
N SER A 136 20.20 -7.45 10.83
CA SER A 136 20.19 -8.69 10.04
C SER A 136 20.54 -8.50 8.56
N MET A 137 20.50 -7.25 8.05
CA MET A 137 20.57 -6.92 6.61
C MET A 137 19.62 -7.77 5.73
N MET A 138 18.56 -8.30 6.34
CA MET A 138 17.63 -9.20 5.68
C MET A 138 16.73 -8.42 4.75
N ALA A 139 16.47 -8.95 3.56
CA ALA A 139 15.62 -8.30 2.58
C ALA A 139 14.75 -9.33 1.87
N SER A 140 13.56 -8.89 1.44
CA SER A 140 12.63 -9.67 0.65
C SER A 140 11.99 -8.76 -0.39
N ASN A 141 11.62 -9.35 -1.53
CA ASN A 141 10.79 -8.65 -2.50
C ASN A 141 9.30 -8.86 -2.18
N LEU A 142 8.49 -7.79 -2.25
CA LEU A 142 7.03 -7.89 -2.16
C LEU A 142 6.41 -8.48 -3.43
N ALA A 143 7.16 -8.59 -4.52
CA ALA A 143 6.81 -9.48 -5.62
C ALA A 143 7.05 -10.93 -5.19
N GLU A 144 5.98 -11.62 -4.79
CA GLU A 144 6.04 -12.95 -4.15
C GLU A 144 6.71 -14.00 -5.05
N THR A 145 6.48 -13.85 -6.36
CA THR A 145 7.10 -14.63 -7.42
C THR A 145 7.85 -13.70 -8.37
N ILE A 146 9.12 -14.02 -8.64
CA ILE A 146 9.99 -13.23 -9.54
C ILE A 146 9.35 -13.09 -10.91
N GLY A 147 9.23 -11.85 -11.39
CA GLY A 147 8.67 -11.53 -12.71
C GLY A 147 7.14 -11.62 -12.79
N GLN A 148 6.43 -11.74 -11.66
CA GLN A 148 4.97 -11.69 -11.60
C GLN A 148 4.51 -10.55 -10.68
N GLU A 149 3.54 -9.78 -11.17
CA GLU A 149 2.88 -8.75 -10.37
C GLU A 149 2.18 -9.39 -9.16
N SER A 150 2.48 -8.86 -7.99
CA SER A 150 1.77 -9.17 -6.75
C SER A 150 0.82 -8.03 -6.43
N VAL A 151 -0.40 -8.38 -6.01
CA VAL A 151 -1.45 -7.43 -5.64
C VAL A 151 -1.85 -7.66 -4.20
N TYR A 152 -1.81 -6.59 -3.41
CA TYR A 152 -2.21 -6.56 -2.02
C TYR A 152 -3.42 -5.65 -1.87
N THR A 153 -4.54 -6.19 -1.40
CA THR A 153 -5.71 -5.38 -1.02
C THR A 153 -5.64 -5.10 0.47
N LEU A 154 -5.59 -3.82 0.82
CA LEU A 154 -5.49 -3.35 2.20
C LEU A 154 -6.74 -2.57 2.58
N PHE A 155 -7.08 -2.68 3.86
CA PHE A 155 -8.22 -2.00 4.45
C PHE A 155 -7.74 -0.94 5.42
N ARG A 156 -8.41 0.20 5.45
CA ARG A 156 -8.07 1.28 6.39
C ARG A 156 -8.19 0.76 7.82
N LEU A 157 -7.16 1.01 8.62
CA LEU A 157 -7.12 0.63 10.03
C LEU A 157 -7.46 1.83 10.93
N ASN A 158 -6.79 2.96 10.70
CA ASN A 158 -6.94 4.19 11.48
C ASN A 158 -6.38 5.40 10.73
N ASP A 159 -6.61 6.58 11.31
CA ASP A 159 -5.88 7.81 10.96
C ASP A 159 -4.60 7.86 11.79
N GLY A 160 -3.52 8.35 11.18
CA GLY A 160 -2.18 8.35 11.75
C GLY A 160 -1.40 7.03 11.56
N PRO A 161 -0.40 6.77 12.40
CA PRO A 161 0.56 5.70 12.21
C PRO A 161 -0.03 4.30 12.35
N CYS A 162 0.62 3.34 11.71
CA CYS A 162 0.31 1.93 11.86
C CYS A 162 0.84 1.38 13.20
N PRO A 163 0.24 0.30 13.74
CA PRO A 163 0.66 -0.30 15.01
C PRO A 163 2.02 -1.00 14.93
N VAL A 164 2.49 -1.26 13.71
CA VAL A 164 3.80 -1.81 13.39
C VAL A 164 4.41 -0.86 12.36
N GLU A 165 5.53 -0.22 12.72
CA GLU A 165 6.35 0.59 11.82
C GLU A 165 7.74 -0.01 11.74
#